data_AF-A0A7S0F8I4-F1
#
_entry.id   AF-A0A7S0F8I4-F1
#
_cell.length_a   1.000
_cell.length_b   1.000
_cell.length_c   1.000
_cell.angle_alpha   90.00
_cell.angle_beta   90.00
_cell.angle_gamma   90.00
#
_symmetry.space_group_name_H-M   'P 1'
#
loop_
_entity.id
_entity.type
_entity.pdbx_description
1 polymer ?
#
loop_
_entity_poly.entity_id
_entity_poly.type
_entity_poly.pdbx_seq_one_letter_code
_entity_poly.pdbx_strand_id
1 'polypeptide(L)'
;SAGPLRVSLGGPESVAGASMDAELKSMMRHAYIAVPVSCLLLWLFVGNIFRVFTPVVCMIAAYVTGQATVGVTKRFCKGLNVQYDDSFVLFIDLALCVDYALFFWTRFIHERAKHEY
;
A
#
# COMPACT_ATOMS: atom_id res chain seq x y z
N SER A 1 -24.83 -26.39 -33.32
CA SER A 1 -24.06 -25.20 -32.90
C SER A 1 -24.58 -24.76 -31.55
N ALA A 2 -24.04 -25.31 -30.46
CA ALA A 2 -24.48 -24.99 -29.10
C ALA A 2 -23.57 -23.87 -28.57
N GLY A 3 -24.15 -22.69 -28.31
CA GLY A 3 -23.42 -21.53 -27.80
C GLY A 3 -22.83 -21.78 -26.41
N PRO A 4 -21.83 -20.98 -25.99
CA PRO A 4 -21.16 -21.18 -24.71
C PRO A 4 -22.15 -20.93 -23.57
N LEU A 5 -22.36 -21.95 -22.75
CA LEU A 5 -23.14 -21.90 -21.52
C LEU A 5 -22.54 -20.83 -20.59
N ARG A 6 -23.21 -19.68 -20.49
CA ARG A 6 -22.96 -18.66 -19.46
C ARG A 6 -23.49 -19.18 -18.12
N VAL A 7 -22.66 -19.93 -17.40
CA VAL A 7 -22.93 -20.31 -16.02
C VAL A 7 -22.74 -19.07 -15.15
N SER A 8 -23.86 -18.41 -14.81
CA SER A 8 -23.86 -17.34 -13.81
C SER A 8 -23.68 -17.98 -12.44
N LEU A 9 -22.44 -17.96 -11.92
CA LEU A 9 -22.17 -18.28 -10.52
C LEU A 9 -22.74 -17.15 -9.66
N GLY A 10 -23.94 -17.36 -9.11
CA GLY A 10 -24.67 -16.41 -8.25
C GLY A 10 -24.69 -16.83 -6.77
N GLY A 11 -23.63 -17.48 -6.28
CA GLY A 11 -23.50 -17.89 -4.89
C GLY A 11 -22.89 -16.79 -4.00
N PRO A 12 -23.05 -16.87 -2.67
CA PRO A 12 -22.43 -15.92 -1.73
C PRO A 12 -20.91 -15.79 -1.94
N GLU A 13 -20.25 -16.89 -2.30
CA GLU A 13 -18.80 -16.91 -2.57
C GLU A 13 -18.42 -16.22 -3.89
N SER A 14 -19.26 -16.30 -4.93
CA SER A 14 -18.98 -15.61 -6.19
C SER A 14 -19.25 -14.11 -6.11
N VAL A 15 -20.20 -13.70 -5.27
CA VAL A 15 -20.42 -12.28 -4.93
C VAL A 15 -19.24 -11.76 -4.10
N ALA A 16 -18.76 -12.51 -3.10
CA ALA A 16 -17.59 -12.12 -2.31
C ALA A 16 -16.33 -12.01 -3.17
N GLY A 17 -16.08 -12.97 -4.06
CA GLY A 17 -14.96 -12.91 -5.01
C GLY A 17 -15.05 -11.71 -5.95
N ALA A 18 -16.24 -11.44 -6.51
CA ALA A 18 -16.45 -10.27 -7.37
C ALA A 18 -16.28 -8.94 -6.63
N SER A 19 -16.66 -8.87 -5.35
CA SER A 19 -16.41 -7.71 -4.49
C SER A 19 -14.92 -7.48 -4.23
N MET A 20 -14.16 -8.54 -3.91
CA MET A 20 -12.72 -8.43 -3.72
C MET A 20 -12.00 -7.97 -5.00
N ASP A 21 -12.38 -8.50 -6.16
CA ASP A 21 -11.81 -8.08 -7.45
C ASP A 21 -12.14 -6.61 -7.78
N ALA A 22 -13.33 -6.14 -7.42
CA ALA A 22 -13.73 -4.75 -7.62
C ALA A 22 -12.95 -3.80 -6.71
N GLU A 23 -12.76 -4.16 -5.44
CA GLU A 23 -11.95 -3.39 -4.48
C GLU A 23 -10.49 -3.31 -4.93
N LEU A 24 -9.89 -4.45 -5.29
CA LEU A 24 -8.50 -4.51 -5.75
C LEU A 24 -8.28 -3.68 -7.02
N LYS A 25 -9.26 -3.69 -7.95
CA LYS A 25 -9.22 -2.84 -9.14
C LYS A 25 -9.33 -1.34 -8.82
N SER A 26 -10.14 -0.98 -7.83
CA SER A 26 -10.25 0.41 -7.36
C SER A 26 -8.95 0.87 -6.70
N MET A 27 -8.41 0.05 -5.79
CA MET A 27 -7.13 0.25 -5.12
C MET A 27 -6.00 0.45 -6.12
N MET A 28 -5.89 -0.44 -7.11
CA MET A 28 -4.86 -0.34 -8.15
C MET A 28 -4.99 0.95 -8.96
N ARG A 29 -6.21 1.37 -9.33
CA ARG A 29 -6.41 2.65 -10.03
C ARG A 29 -5.93 3.83 -9.22
N HIS A 30 -6.20 3.83 -7.92
CA HIS A 30 -5.80 4.92 -7.05
C HIS A 30 -4.29 4.92 -6.79
N ALA A 31 -3.70 3.76 -6.52
CA ALA A 31 -2.26 3.59 -6.37
C ALA A 31 -1.51 4.04 -7.64
N TYR A 32 -2.05 3.74 -8.84
CA TYR A 32 -1.45 4.13 -10.11
C TYR A 32 -1.34 5.65 -10.30
N ILE A 33 -2.21 6.43 -9.63
CA ILE A 33 -2.16 7.90 -9.66
C ILE A 33 -1.35 8.44 -8.48
N ALA A 34 -1.56 7.89 -7.28
CA ALA A 34 -0.95 8.39 -6.06
C ALA A 34 0.56 8.15 -6.01
N VAL A 35 1.04 6.97 -6.44
CA VAL A 35 2.46 6.60 -6.42
C VAL A 35 3.32 7.52 -7.29
N PRO A 36 3.01 7.79 -8.58
CA PRO A 36 3.84 8.69 -9.38
C PRO A 36 3.84 10.13 -8.86
N VAL A 37 2.69 10.62 -8.35
CA VAL A 37 2.62 11.96 -7.76
C VAL A 37 3.51 12.06 -6.52
N SER A 38 3.45 11.07 -5.62
CA SER A 38 4.30 11.06 -4.42
C SER A 38 5.78 10.87 -4.76
N CYS A 39 6.14 10.04 -5.74
CA CYS A 39 7.50 9.94 -6.27
C CYS A 39 8.02 11.28 -6.82
N LEU A 40 7.19 12.02 -7.56
CA LEU A 40 7.56 13.31 -8.13
C LEU A 40 7.76 14.36 -7.03
N LEU A 41 6.89 14.39 -6.02
CA LEU A 41 7.06 15.26 -4.85
C LEU A 41 8.35 14.95 -4.08
N LEU A 42 8.63 13.68 -3.80
CA LEU A 42 9.86 13.26 -3.15
C LEU A 42 11.11 13.65 -3.95
N TRP A 43 11.04 13.51 -5.26
CA TRP A 43 12.13 13.91 -6.14
C TRP A 43 12.36 15.42 -6.10
N LEU A 44 11.31 16.23 -6.14
CA LEU A 44 11.41 17.70 -6.03
C LEU A 44 11.97 18.16 -4.68
N PHE A 45 11.55 17.55 -3.58
CA PHE A 45 12.00 17.93 -2.23
C PHE A 45 13.45 17.53 -1.94
N VAL A 46 13.84 16.35 -2.40
CA VAL A 46 15.07 15.71 -1.93
C VAL A 46 16.16 15.69 -3.02
N GLY A 47 15.80 15.92 -4.28
CA GLY A 47 16.71 16.13 -5.42
C GLY A 47 17.46 14.89 -5.91
N ASN A 48 17.33 13.74 -5.24
CA ASN A 48 18.10 12.53 -5.55
C ASN A 48 17.19 11.31 -5.72
N ILE A 49 17.33 10.61 -6.85
CA ILE A 49 16.49 9.48 -7.24
C ILE A 49 16.64 8.26 -6.31
N PHE A 50 17.82 8.04 -5.73
CA PHE A 50 18.01 6.94 -4.77
C PHE A 50 17.15 7.10 -3.51
N ARG A 51 16.84 8.35 -3.14
CA ARG A 51 16.06 8.65 -1.95
C ARG A 51 14.56 8.41 -2.17
N VAL A 52 14.10 8.46 -3.42
CA VAL A 52 12.71 8.16 -3.83
C VAL A 52 12.37 6.68 -3.63
N PHE A 53 13.34 5.77 -3.70
CA PHE A 53 13.11 4.34 -3.47
C PHE A 53 12.83 3.98 -2.01
N THR A 54 13.37 4.76 -1.07
CA THR A 54 13.22 4.52 0.38
C THR A 54 11.75 4.33 0.83
N PRO A 55 10.83 5.27 0.54
CA PRO A 55 9.42 5.12 0.94
C PRO A 55 8.72 3.98 0.22
N VAL A 56 9.10 3.67 -1.04
CA VAL A 56 8.50 2.55 -1.79
C VAL A 56 8.86 1.22 -1.15
N VAL A 57 10.13 1.03 -0.76
CA VAL A 57 10.59 -0.18 -0.07
C VAL A 57 9.93 -0.31 1.30
N CYS A 58 9.85 0.79 2.07
CA CYS A 58 9.17 0.80 3.36
C CYS A 58 7.68 0.46 3.24
N MET A 59 6.99 0.98 2.22
CA MET A 59 5.57 0.69 1.99
C MET A 59 5.35 -0.79 1.70
N ILE A 60 6.16 -1.40 0.82
CA ILE A 60 6.05 -2.83 0.51
C ILE A 60 6.28 -3.66 1.78
N ALA A 61 7.30 -3.32 2.57
CA ALA A 61 7.60 -4.03 3.82
C ALA A 61 6.47 -3.87 4.85
N ALA A 62 5.92 -2.66 5.00
CA ALA A 62 4.80 -2.37 5.91
C ALA A 62 3.55 -3.16 5.51
N TYR A 63 3.18 -3.13 4.23
CA TYR A 63 2.02 -3.83 3.72
C TYR A 63 2.11 -5.35 3.92
N VAL A 64 3.24 -5.97 3.57
CA VAL A 64 3.46 -7.42 3.77
C VAL A 64 3.41 -7.78 5.26
N THR A 65 4.00 -6.94 6.12
CA THR A 65 4.00 -7.16 7.58
C THR A 65 2.59 -7.00 8.16
N GLY A 66 1.80 -6.04 7.66
CA GLY A 66 0.41 -5.85 8.04
C GLY A 66 -0.44 -7.08 7.75
N GLN A 67 -0.35 -7.60 6.52
CA GLN A 67 -1.05 -8.81 6.12
C GLN A 67 -0.64 -10.04 6.94
N ALA A 68 0.66 -10.22 7.17
CA ALA A 68 1.16 -11.30 8.01
C ALA A 68 0.61 -11.19 9.45
N THR A 69 0.56 -9.97 10.00
CA THR A 69 0.04 -9.71 11.35
C THR A 69 -1.45 -10.04 11.45
N VAL A 70 -2.26 -9.68 10.46
CA VAL A 70 -3.69 -10.05 10.41
C VAL A 70 -3.85 -11.56 10.35
N GLY A 71 -3.07 -12.25 9.51
CA GLY A 71 -3.08 -13.71 9.40
C GLY A 71 -2.72 -14.42 10.70
N VAL A 72 -1.68 -13.94 11.39
CA VAL A 72 -1.28 -14.43 12.72
C VAL A 72 -2.37 -14.16 13.75
N THR A 73 -2.93 -12.96 13.77
CA THR A 73 -3.98 -12.55 14.72
C THR A 73 -5.23 -13.41 14.58
N LYS A 74 -5.67 -13.70 13.35
CA LYS A 74 -6.80 -14.62 13.09
C LYS A 74 -6.54 -16.04 13.61
N ARG A 75 -5.28 -16.49 13.60
CA ARG A 75 -4.90 -17.82 14.11
C ARG A 75 -4.99 -17.92 15.63
N PHE A 76 -4.62 -16.86 16.35
CA PHE A 76 -4.68 -16.81 17.82
C PHE A 76 -6.05 -16.39 18.35
N CYS A 77 -6.77 -15.51 17.65
CA CYS A 77 -8.07 -14.97 18.06
C CYS A 77 -9.15 -15.32 17.04
N LYS A 78 -9.64 -16.57 17.06
CA LYS A 78 -10.63 -17.10 16.10
C LYS A 78 -11.98 -16.38 16.05
N GLY A 79 -12.31 -15.58 17.07
CA GLY A 79 -13.55 -14.80 17.16
C GLY A 79 -13.40 -13.32 16.76
N LEU A 80 -12.18 -12.87 16.45
CA LEU A 80 -11.94 -11.46 16.13
C LEU A 80 -12.21 -11.21 14.65
N ASN A 81 -13.36 -10.63 14.35
CA ASN A 81 -13.70 -10.20 12.99
C ASN A 81 -12.98 -8.86 12.69
N VAL A 82 -11.67 -8.93 12.45
CA VAL A 82 -10.89 -7.77 12.02
C VAL A 82 -11.31 -7.45 10.58
N GLN A 83 -12.14 -6.42 10.44
CA GLN A 83 -12.44 -5.82 9.15
C GLN A 83 -11.21 -5.00 8.72
N TYR A 84 -10.25 -5.70 8.13
CA TYR A 84 -9.05 -5.10 7.56
C TYR A 84 -9.37 -4.77 6.10
N ASP A 85 -9.73 -3.50 5.85
CA ASP A 85 -9.92 -2.99 4.50
C ASP A 85 -8.54 -2.70 3.89
N ASP A 86 -8.11 -3.59 2.99
CA ASP A 86 -6.82 -3.53 2.31
C ASP A 86 -6.61 -2.20 1.58
N SER A 87 -7.68 -1.61 1.06
CA SER A 87 -7.61 -0.37 0.28
C SER A 87 -7.25 0.80 1.17
N PHE A 88 -7.90 0.92 2.33
CA PHE A 88 -7.67 2.01 3.28
C PHE A 88 -6.28 1.93 3.91
N VAL A 89 -5.84 0.72 4.28
CA VAL A 89 -4.53 0.53 4.92
C VAL A 89 -3.40 0.86 3.96
N LEU A 90 -3.50 0.46 2.68
CA LEU A 90 -2.46 0.77 1.70
C LEU A 90 -2.30 2.29 1.48
N PHE A 91 -3.41 3.04 1.50
CA PHE A 91 -3.35 4.49 1.42
C PHE A 91 -2.69 5.14 2.62
N ILE A 92 -3.01 4.68 3.83
CA ILE A 92 -2.37 5.14 5.07
C ILE A 92 -0.88 4.82 5.06
N ASP A 93 -0.52 3.58 4.69
CA ASP A 93 0.86 3.13 4.64
C ASP A 93 1.67 3.96 3.64
N LEU A 94 1.10 4.24 2.46
CA LEU A 94 1.74 5.10 1.46
C LEU A 94 1.97 6.51 2.01
N ALA A 95 0.95 7.13 2.62
CA ALA A 95 1.06 8.47 3.20
C ALA A 95 2.12 8.54 4.31
N LEU A 96 2.07 7.61 5.26
CA LEU A 96 3.03 7.53 6.36
C LEU A 96 4.45 7.29 5.85
N CYS A 97 4.65 6.38 4.91
CA CYS A 97 5.98 6.10 4.37
C CYS A 97 6.58 7.33 3.69
N VAL A 98 5.77 8.11 2.95
CA VAL A 98 6.22 9.36 2.32
C VAL A 98 6.59 10.41 3.37
N ASP A 99 5.73 10.62 4.37
CA ASP A 99 5.97 11.61 5.44
C ASP A 99 7.23 11.27 6.25
N TYR A 100 7.38 10.00 6.66
CA TYR A 100 8.56 9.55 7.40
C TYR A 100 9.83 9.64 6.56
N ALA A 101 9.76 9.32 5.25
CA ALA A 101 10.90 9.46 4.36
C ALA A 101 11.32 10.93 4.21
N LEU A 102 10.38 11.85 4.01
CA LEU A 102 10.66 13.29 3.93
C LEU A 102 11.29 13.80 5.22
N PHE A 103 10.73 13.42 6.37
CA PHE A 103 11.27 13.81 7.68
C PHE A 103 12.69 13.29 7.87
N PHE A 104 12.91 12.00 7.61
CA PHE A 104 14.22 11.35 7.75
C PHE A 104 15.28 12.01 6.87
N TRP A 105 14.99 12.22 5.59
CA TRP A 105 15.95 12.82 4.66
C TRP A 105 16.24 14.28 4.97
N THR A 106 15.23 15.05 5.37
CA THR A 106 15.41 16.44 5.81
C THR A 106 16.35 16.51 7.01
N ARG A 107 16.13 15.64 8.01
CA ARG A 107 17.00 15.53 9.18
C ARG A 107 18.41 15.11 8.80
N PHE A 108 18.55 14.15 7.90
CA PHE A 108 19.85 13.66 7.44
C PHE A 108 20.67 14.75 6.75
N ILE A 109 20.04 15.55 5.87
CA ILE A 109 20.71 16.70 5.22
C ILE A 109 21.16 17.72 6.28
N HIS A 110 20.28 18.03 7.23
CA HIS A 110 20.58 19.02 8.29
C HIS A 110 21.74 18.60 9.18
N GLU A 111 21.78 17.35 9.62
CA GLU A 111 22.89 16.84 10.44
C GLU A 111 24.19 16.72 9.64
N ARG A 112 24.14 16.32 8.36
CA ARG A 112 25.33 16.35 7.50
C ARG A 112 25.93 17.75 7.35
N ALA A 113 25.08 18.75 7.11
CA ALA A 113 25.54 20.14 6.95
C ALA A 113 26.22 20.70 8.22
N LYS A 114 25.85 20.21 9.42
CA LYS A 114 26.48 20.61 10.68
C LYS A 114 27.88 20.01 10.89
N HIS A 115 28.16 18.85 10.32
CA HIS A 115 29.41 18.12 10.51
C HIS A 115 30.44 18.34 9.40
N GLU A 116 30.11 19.10 8.36
CA GLU A 116 31.01 19.46 7.26
C GLU A 116 31.77 20.80 7.50
N TYR A 117 31.63 21.40 8.69
CA TYR A 117 32.42 22.53 9.21
C TYR A 117 33.16 22.13 10.48
#